data_AF-A0A964FEQ2-F1
#
_entry.id   AF-A0A964FEQ2-F1
#
_cell.length_a   1.000
_cell.length_b   1.000
_cell.length_c   1.000
_cell.angle_alpha   90.00
_cell.angle_beta   90.00
_cell.angle_gamma   90.00
#
_symmetry.space_group_name_H-M   'P 1'
#
loop_
_entity.id
_entity.type
_entity.pdbx_description
1 polymer ?
#
loop_
_entity_poly.entity_id
_entity_poly.type
_entity_poly.pdbx_seq_one_letter_code
_entity_poly.pdbx_strand_id
1 'polypeptide(L)'
;MHLGNVGFGNFLLDILFIVFFVVWFWMIITVMVDLFRRHDLSGWAKVIWVIFLVVLPYIGVFAYLVTQSGSMARRSAEQAEEAREQLRKVVGFSVADEIEKLDRLKASGSLSETEYKALRAKLI
;
A
#
# COMPACT_ATOMS: atom_id res chain seq x y z
N MET A 1 1.70 -16.10 -8.05
CA MET A 1 1.00 -15.82 -6.78
C MET A 1 2.06 -15.42 -5.76
N HIS A 2 2.34 -14.12 -5.64
CA HIS A 2 3.30 -13.62 -4.66
C HIS A 2 2.68 -13.75 -3.26
N LEU A 3 2.91 -14.87 -2.59
CA LEU A 3 2.86 -14.88 -1.14
C LEU A 3 4.04 -14.00 -0.73
N GLY A 4 3.73 -12.75 -0.41
CA GLY A 4 4.71 -11.78 0.03
C GLY A 4 5.59 -12.40 1.10
N ASN A 5 6.86 -12.00 1.11
CA ASN A 5 7.82 -12.34 2.15
C ASN A 5 7.25 -11.93 3.52
N VAL A 6 6.40 -12.76 4.12
CA VAL A 6 5.90 -12.63 5.50
C VAL A 6 7.07 -13.01 6.38
N GLY A 7 8.00 -12.07 6.52
CA GLY A 7 9.08 -12.19 7.48
C GLY A 7 8.49 -12.44 8.86
N PHE A 8 9.17 -13.25 9.67
CA PHE A 8 8.79 -13.57 11.05
C PHE A 8 8.42 -12.30 11.87
N GLY A 9 9.08 -11.17 11.59
CA GLY A 9 8.73 -9.87 12.19
C GLY A 9 7.32 -9.38 11.87
N ASN A 10 6.84 -9.52 10.64
CA ASN A 10 5.48 -9.12 10.25
C ASN A 10 4.44 -9.97 10.98
N PHE A 11 4.69 -11.28 11.07
CA PHE A 11 3.82 -12.20 11.81
C PHE A 11 3.72 -11.83 13.30
N LEU A 12 4.84 -11.49 13.95
CA LEU A 12 4.84 -11.03 15.34
C LEU A 12 4.07 -9.72 15.52
N LEU A 13 4.23 -8.77 14.58
CA LEU A 13 3.50 -7.50 14.60
C LEU A 13 1.99 -7.71 14.40
N ASP A 14 1.58 -8.63 13.53
CA ASP A 14 0.17 -8.96 13.30
C ASP A 14 -0.47 -9.55 14.56
N ILE A 15 0.23 -10.47 15.25
CA ILE A 15 -0.23 -11.01 16.54
C ILE A 15 -0.36 -9.88 17.57
N LEU A 16 0.66 -9.02 17.67
CA LEU A 16 0.65 -7.90 18.61
C LEU A 16 -0.54 -6.97 18.33
N PHE A 17 -0.78 -6.65 17.05
CA PHE A 17 -1.92 -5.84 16.62
C PHE A 17 -3.26 -6.49 17.03
N ILE A 18 -3.42 -7.79 16.80
CA ILE A 18 -4.64 -8.52 17.21
C ILE A 18 -4.83 -8.48 18.73
N VAL A 19 -3.77 -8.67 19.51
CA VAL A 19 -3.84 -8.58 20.98
C VAL A 19 -4.30 -7.19 21.42
N PHE A 20 -3.69 -6.13 20.89
CA PHE A 20 -4.10 -4.75 21.19
C PHE A 20 -5.53 -4.47 20.76
N PHE A 21 -5.96 -4.98 19.62
CA PHE A 21 -7.33 -4.85 19.13
C PHE A 21 -8.33 -5.51 20.10
N VAL A 22 -8.06 -6.74 20.54
CA VAL A 22 -8.91 -7.44 21.52
C VAL A 22 -8.95 -6.69 22.85
N VAL A 23 -7.80 -6.25 23.38
CA VAL A 23 -7.74 -5.47 24.62
C VAL A 23 -8.51 -4.16 24.50
N TRP A 24 -8.42 -3.47 23.36
CA TRP A 24 -9.14 -2.24 23.11
C TRP A 24 -10.66 -2.43 23.14
N PHE A 25 -11.19 -3.45 22.44
CA PHE A 25 -12.62 -3.79 22.51
C PHE A 25 -13.05 -4.20 23.92
N TRP A 26 -12.23 -5.01 24.59
CA TRP A 26 -12.48 -5.43 25.97
C TRP A 26 -12.57 -4.24 26.93
N MET A 27 -11.68 -3.25 26.78
CA MET A 27 -11.73 -2.00 27.54
C MET A 27 -13.01 -1.21 27.28
N ILE A 28 -13.43 -1.06 26.02
CA ILE A 28 -14.69 -0.38 25.69
C ILE A 28 -15.87 -1.06 26.38
N ILE A 29 -15.97 -2.39 26.27
CA ILE A 29 -17.06 -3.16 26.89
C ILE A 29 -17.02 -2.98 28.42
N THR A 30 -15.84 -3.08 29.04
CA THR A 30 -15.69 -2.95 30.49
C THR A 30 -16.10 -1.57 30.98
N VAL A 31 -15.66 -0.51 30.28
CA VAL A 31 -16.05 0.88 30.58
C VAL A 31 -17.54 1.09 30.37
N MET A 32 -18.14 0.51 29.32
CA MET A 32 -19.58 0.56 29.12
C MET A 32 -20.34 -0.12 30.25
N VAL A 33 -19.94 -1.33 30.65
CA VAL A 33 -20.56 -2.05 31.77
C VAL A 33 -20.46 -1.25 33.06
N ASP A 34 -19.29 -0.67 33.36
CA ASP A 34 -19.10 0.20 34.53
C ASP A 34 -20.03 1.44 34.49
N LEU A 35 -20.10 2.11 33.33
CA LEU A 35 -20.98 3.26 33.10
C LEU A 35 -22.46 2.91 33.32
N PHE A 36 -22.91 1.72 32.91
CA PHE A 36 -24.29 1.29 33.12
C PHE A 36 -24.56 0.92 34.58
N ARG A 37 -23.59 0.31 35.29
CA ARG A 37 -23.68 -0.01 36.72
C ARG A 37 -23.72 1.21 37.63
N ARG A 38 -23.20 2.34 37.16
CA ARG A 38 -23.29 3.63 37.86
C ARG A 38 -24.74 4.13 37.91
N HIS A 39 -25.31 4.16 39.11
CA HIS A 39 -26.67 4.65 39.36
C HIS A 39 -26.73 6.17 39.62
N ASP A 40 -25.58 6.81 39.82
CA ASP A 40 -25.41 8.24 40.04
C ASP A 40 -25.54 9.08 38.75
N LEU A 41 -25.45 8.45 37.58
CA LEU A 41 -25.52 9.11 36.28
C LEU A 41 -26.91 8.99 35.65
N SER A 42 -27.43 10.12 35.16
CA SER A 42 -28.67 10.14 34.38
C SER A 42 -28.52 9.34 33.08
N GLY A 43 -29.62 8.78 32.57
CA GLY A 43 -29.61 8.03 31.31
C GLY A 43 -29.05 8.84 30.13
N TRP A 44 -29.34 10.15 30.08
CA TRP A 44 -28.79 11.07 29.08
C TRP A 44 -27.27 11.22 29.18
N ALA A 45 -26.72 11.32 30.39
CA ALA A 45 -25.28 11.34 30.58
C ALA A 45 -24.62 10.05 30.06
N LYS A 46 -25.24 8.89 30.30
CA LYS A 46 -24.76 7.60 29.76
C LYS A 46 -24.75 7.59 28.23
N VAL A 47 -25.78 8.11 27.58
CA VAL A 47 -25.85 8.20 26.11
C VAL A 47 -24.72 9.06 25.55
N ILE A 48 -24.47 10.23 26.14
CA ILE A 48 -23.37 11.12 25.72
C ILE A 48 -22.02 10.41 25.84
N TRP A 49 -21.79 9.69 26.94
CA TRP A 49 -20.56 8.92 27.14
C TRP A 49 -20.38 7.81 26.11
N VAL A 50 -21.44 7.09 25.76
CA VAL A 50 -21.39 6.06 24.71
C VAL A 50 -21.02 6.69 23.36
N ILE A 51 -21.65 7.81 22.98
CA ILE A 51 -21.31 8.52 21.74
C ILE A 51 -19.85 8.95 21.75
N PHE A 52 -19.38 9.52 22.87
CA PHE A 52 -18.00 9.97 23.01
C PHE A 52 -17.00 8.81 22.81
N LEU A 53 -17.23 7.67 23.48
CA LEU A 53 -16.37 6.49 23.36
C LEU A 53 -16.31 5.94 21.93
N VAL A 54 -17.41 5.98 21.20
CA VAL A 54 -17.49 5.50 19.81
C VAL A 54 -16.84 6.49 18.84
N VAL A 55 -17.08 7.79 19.00
CA VAL A 55 -16.67 8.82 18.02
C VAL A 55 -15.20 9.22 18.17
N LEU A 56 -14.68 9.27 19.38
CA LEU A 56 -13.29 9.70 19.66
C LEU A 56 -12.20 8.97 18.85
N PRO A 57 -12.22 7.63 18.67
CA PRO A 57 -11.22 6.96 17.83
C PRO A 57 -11.25 7.45 16.37
N TYR A 58 -12.44 7.73 15.83
CA TYR A 58 -12.57 8.27 14.47
C TYR A 58 -12.07 9.70 14.37
N ILE A 59 -12.27 10.54 15.40
CA ILE A 59 -11.70 11.89 15.43
C ILE A 59 -10.18 11.84 15.30
N GLY A 60 -9.50 10.90 15.98
CA GLY A 60 -8.05 10.74 15.87
C GLY A 60 -7.61 10.38 14.44
N VAL A 61 -8.30 9.43 13.81
CA VAL A 61 -8.02 9.03 12.41
C VAL A 61 -8.28 10.18 11.45
N PHE A 62 -9.43 10.87 11.57
CA PHE A 62 -9.76 11.99 10.69
C PHE A 62 -8.81 13.17 10.90
N ALA A 63 -8.43 13.48 12.14
CA ALA A 63 -7.42 14.49 12.43
C ALA A 63 -6.11 14.14 11.72
N TYR A 64 -5.62 12.89 11.86
CA TYR A 64 -4.43 12.43 11.16
C TYR A 64 -4.55 12.55 9.64
N LEU A 65 -5.66 12.11 9.06
CA LEU A 65 -5.90 12.20 7.62
C LEU A 65 -5.92 13.65 7.13
N VAL A 66 -6.58 14.55 7.86
CA VAL A 66 -6.62 15.98 7.53
C VAL A 66 -5.22 16.58 7.60
N THR A 67 -4.47 16.32 8.66
CA THR A 67 -3.10 16.86 8.84
C THR A 67 -2.09 16.28 7.86
N GLN A 68 -2.29 15.03 7.44
CA GLN A 68 -1.30 14.27 6.67
C GLN A 68 -1.66 14.09 5.19
N SER A 69 -2.84 14.56 4.76
CA SER A 69 -3.39 14.38 3.41
C SER A 69 -2.43 14.78 2.30
N GLY A 70 -1.76 15.95 2.41
CA GLY A 70 -0.83 16.44 1.40
C GLY A 70 0.44 15.60 1.24
N SER A 71 0.94 14.99 2.31
CA SER A 71 2.17 14.19 2.28
C SER A 71 1.98 12.83 1.59
N MET A 72 0.74 12.30 1.61
CA MET A 72 0.44 11.01 0.99
C MET A 72 0.38 11.15 -0.52
N ALA A 73 -0.26 12.23 -1.01
CA ALA A 73 -0.30 12.54 -2.43
C ALA A 73 1.10 12.81 -3.02
N ARG A 74 1.97 13.50 -2.27
CA ARG A 74 3.36 13.75 -2.70
C ARG A 74 4.14 12.43 -2.82
N ARG A 75 4.13 11.60 -1.78
CA ARG A 75 4.85 10.31 -1.78
C ARG A 75 4.30 9.34 -2.83
N SER A 76 2.99 9.33 -3.06
CA SER A 76 2.42 8.48 -4.11
C SER A 76 2.83 8.95 -5.50
N ALA A 77 2.98 10.26 -5.71
CA ALA A 77 3.45 10.81 -6.99
C ALA A 77 4.93 10.49 -7.20
N GLU A 78 5.78 10.67 -6.18
CA GLU A 78 7.21 10.32 -6.21
C GLU A 78 7.41 8.82 -6.48
N GLN A 79 6.68 7.95 -5.79
CA GLN A 79 6.73 6.49 -6.02
C GLN A 79 6.25 6.09 -7.42
N ALA A 80 5.22 6.76 -7.94
CA ALA A 80 4.74 6.51 -9.30
C ALA A 80 5.77 6.96 -10.34
N GLU A 81 6.49 8.04 -10.09
CA GLU A 81 7.57 8.53 -10.95
C GLU A 81 8.78 7.58 -10.91
N GLU A 82 9.22 7.16 -9.72
CA GLU A 82 10.29 6.17 -9.56
C GLU A 82 9.94 4.84 -10.25
N ALA A 83 8.71 4.35 -10.08
CA ALA A 83 8.26 3.12 -10.74
C ALA A 83 8.27 3.25 -12.26
N ARG A 84 7.85 4.40 -12.80
CA ARG A 84 7.94 4.69 -14.25
C ARG A 84 9.39 4.74 -14.72
N GLU A 85 10.29 5.32 -13.93
CA GLU A 85 11.70 5.41 -14.29
C GLU A 85 12.38 4.04 -14.27
N GLN A 86 12.07 3.19 -13.28
CA GLN A 86 12.55 1.81 -13.24
C GLN A 86 12.05 1.00 -14.44
N LEU A 87 10.75 1.09 -14.76
CA LEU A 87 10.20 0.46 -15.96
C LEU A 87 10.88 0.96 -17.23
N ARG A 88 11.11 2.27 -17.36
CA ARG A 88 11.82 2.86 -18.50
C ARG A 88 13.24 2.33 -18.64
N LYS A 89 13.97 2.16 -17.52
CA LYS A 89 15.32 1.57 -17.53
C LYS A 89 15.29 0.10 -17.96
N VAL A 90 14.40 -0.71 -17.39
CA VAL A 90 14.28 -2.13 -17.74
C VAL A 90 13.88 -2.33 -19.20
N VAL A 91 12.88 -1.58 -19.68
CA VAL A 91 12.47 -1.61 -21.10
C VAL A 91 13.60 -1.13 -22.00
N GLY A 92 14.32 -0.07 -21.62
CA GLY A 92 15.47 0.43 -22.38
C GLY A 92 16.61 -0.59 -22.51
N PHE A 93 16.94 -1.31 -21.43
CA PHE A 93 17.89 -2.43 -21.49
C PHE A 93 17.37 -3.58 -22.36
N SER A 94 16.11 -3.97 -22.22
CA SER A 94 15.49 -5.03 -23.03
C SER A 94 15.51 -4.71 -24.53
N VAL A 95 15.23 -3.46 -24.91
CA VAL A 95 15.28 -3.01 -26.31
C VAL A 95 16.70 -3.06 -26.85
N ALA A 96 17.71 -2.68 -26.06
CA ALA A 96 19.11 -2.78 -26.46
C ALA A 96 19.54 -4.24 -26.68
N ASP A 97 19.15 -5.15 -25.78
CA ASP A 97 19.43 -6.59 -25.89
C ASP A 97 18.74 -7.22 -27.13
N GLU A 98 17.51 -6.79 -27.43
CA GLU A 98 16.77 -7.24 -28.63
C GLU A 98 17.42 -6.74 -29.93
N ILE A 99 17.93 -5.50 -29.95
CA ILE A 99 18.68 -4.96 -31.09
C ILE A 99 19.99 -5.72 -31.29
N GLU A 100 20.73 -6.03 -30.22
CA GLU A 100 21.96 -6.82 -30.32
C GLU A 100 21.68 -8.23 -30.90
N LYS A 101 20.59 -8.86 -30.47
CA LYS A 101 20.16 -10.16 -31.00
C LYS A 101 19.78 -10.07 -32.49
N LEU A 102 19.09 -9.01 -32.90
CA LEU A 102 18.77 -8.74 -34.31
C LEU A 102 20.03 -8.56 -35.17
N ASP A 103 21.02 -7.83 -34.67
CA ASP A 103 22.30 -7.62 -35.38
C ASP A 103 23.07 -8.93 -35.58
N ARG A 104 23.07 -9.81 -34.56
CA ARG A 104 23.68 -11.15 -34.68
C ARG A 104 22.98 -12.02 -35.73
N LEU A 105 21.65 -12.01 -35.78
CA LEU A 105 20.88 -12.78 -36.77
C LEU A 105 21.07 -12.30 -38.21
N LYS A 106 21.28 -10.98 -38.37
CA LYS A 106 21.67 -10.39 -39.65
C LYS A 106 23.08 -10.85 -40.06
N ALA A 107 24.04 -10.79 -39.13
CA ALA A 107 25.42 -11.20 -39.38
C ALA A 107 25.57 -12.69 -39.72
N SER A 108 24.70 -13.56 -39.18
CA SER A 108 24.65 -14.99 -39.52
C SER A 108 23.97 -15.29 -40.88
N GLY A 109 23.53 -14.26 -41.61
CA GLY A 109 22.84 -14.41 -42.90
C GLY A 109 21.45 -15.02 -42.80
N SER A 110 20.90 -15.11 -41.58
CA SER A 110 19.59 -15.73 -41.30
C SER A 110 18.41 -14.78 -41.55
N LEU A 111 18.68 -13.49 -41.79
CA LEU A 111 17.70 -12.45 -42.03
C LEU A 111 18.05 -11.62 -43.26
N SER A 112 17.07 -11.32 -44.12
CA SER A 112 17.25 -10.39 -45.23
C SER A 112 17.33 -8.93 -44.75
N GLU A 113 17.94 -8.06 -45.54
CA GLU A 113 18.02 -6.61 -45.25
C GLU A 113 16.65 -5.96 -45.06
N THR A 114 15.66 -6.39 -45.83
CA THR A 114 14.28 -5.93 -45.75
C THR A 114 13.61 -6.34 -44.44
N GLU A 115 13.79 -7.58 -44.00
CA GLU A 115 13.23 -8.09 -42.74
C GLU A 115 13.91 -7.46 -41.52
N TYR A 116 15.23 -7.28 -41.59
CA TYR A 116 16.00 -6.62 -40.52
C TYR A 116 15.53 -5.18 -40.32
N LYS A 117 15.39 -4.40 -41.41
CA LYS A 117 14.89 -3.02 -41.32
C LYS A 117 13.47 -2.94 -40.76
N ALA A 118 12.59 -3.85 -41.17
CA ALA A 118 11.22 -3.90 -40.67
C ALA A 118 11.15 -4.23 -39.16
N LEU A 119 11.95 -5.17 -38.68
CA LEU A 119 11.98 -5.54 -37.26
C LEU A 119 12.66 -4.48 -36.40
N ARG A 120 13.76 -3.88 -36.87
CA ARG A 120 14.46 -2.80 -36.16
C ARG A 120 13.59 -1.55 -36.00
N ALA A 121 12.78 -1.22 -37.02
CA ALA A 121 11.82 -0.11 -36.94
C ALA A 121 10.68 -0.34 -35.94
N LYS A 122 10.49 -1.58 -35.47
CA LYS A 122 9.46 -1.94 -34.49
C LYS A 122 9.93 -1.84 -33.03
N LEU A 123 11.25 -1.76 -32.83
CA LEU A 123 11.90 -1.70 -31.52
C LEU A 123 12.33 -0.28 -31.11
N ILE A 124 12.24 0.68 -32.04
CA ILE A 124 12.60 2.09 -31.88
C ILE A 124 11.33 2.92 -31.98
#